data_AF-A0A7S4NR74-F1
#
_entry.id   AF-A0A7S4NR74-F1
#
_cell.length_a   1.000
_cell.length_b   1.000
_cell.length_c   1.000
_cell.angle_alpha   90.00
_cell.angle_beta   90.00
_cell.angle_gamma   90.00
#
_symmetry.space_group_name_H-M   'P 1'
#
loop_
_entity.id
_entity.type
_entity.pdbx_description
1 polymer ?
#
loop_
_entity_poly.entity_id
_entity_poly.type
_entity_poly.pdbx_seq_one_letter_code
_entity_poly.pdbx_strand_id
1 'polypeptide(L)'
;KIEFIVGDCLQILPHLAADVVFLSPPWGGPEYLNAESFNLKNIELTNGANGLELFTKAYQVTKNVVYYLPRNIKSNQIRTMLFYAEKSRENQEKDEKRERREEGEREKERKRGEVMCELQEEK
;
A
#
# COMPACT_ATOMS: atom_id res chain seq x y z
N LYS A 1 3.18 -12.76 -23.17
CA LYS A 1 3.68 -13.78 -22.20
C LYS A 1 2.96 -13.54 -20.89
N ILE A 2 2.55 -14.59 -20.17
CA ILE A 2 1.84 -14.47 -18.89
C ILE A 2 2.68 -15.18 -17.83
N GLU A 3 2.84 -14.56 -16.67
CA GLU A 3 3.55 -15.11 -15.52
C GLU A 3 2.55 -15.40 -14.41
N PHE A 4 2.53 -16.63 -13.93
CA PHE A 4 1.64 -17.07 -12.87
C PHE A 4 2.41 -17.12 -11.57
N ILE A 5 1.91 -16.40 -10.56
CA ILE A 5 2.50 -16.36 -9.22
C ILE A 5 1.42 -16.88 -8.25
N VAL A 6 1.75 -17.92 -7.48
CA VAL A 6 0.89 -18.45 -6.42
C VAL A 6 1.37 -17.85 -5.10
N GLY A 7 0.51 -17.07 -4.44
CA GLY A 7 0.81 -16.52 -3.12
C GLY A 7 -0.20 -15.47 -2.65
N ASP A 8 0.08 -14.86 -1.50
CA ASP A 8 -0.76 -13.80 -0.93
C ASP A 8 -0.56 -12.48 -1.71
N CYS A 9 -1.60 -12.07 -2.43
CA CYS A 9 -1.61 -10.83 -3.21
C CYS A 9 -1.23 -9.60 -2.38
N LEU A 10 -1.63 -9.52 -1.10
CA LEU A 10 -1.34 -8.37 -0.25
C LEU A 10 0.14 -8.28 0.14
N GLN A 11 0.86 -9.40 0.11
CA GLN A 11 2.31 -9.44 0.34
C GLN A 11 3.09 -9.23 -0.96
N ILE A 12 2.56 -9.71 -2.08
CA ILE A 12 3.23 -9.62 -3.38
C ILE A 12 3.10 -8.23 -4.00
N LEU A 13 1.92 -7.60 -3.89
CA LEU A 13 1.59 -6.31 -4.53
C LEU A 13 2.67 -5.23 -4.36
N PRO A 14 3.20 -4.94 -3.15
CA PRO A 14 4.20 -3.89 -2.96
C PRO A 14 5.53 -4.11 -3.71
N HIS A 15 5.79 -5.33 -4.16
CA HIS A 15 7.01 -5.69 -4.88
C HIS A 15 6.82 -5.75 -6.40
N LEU A 16 5.60 -5.51 -6.89
CA LEU A 16 5.29 -5.49 -8.32
C LEU A 16 5.31 -4.07 -8.87
N ALA A 17 5.77 -3.95 -10.11
CA ALA A 17 5.63 -2.74 -10.91
C ALA A 17 4.66 -3.03 -12.05
N ALA A 18 3.58 -2.25 -12.15
CA ALA A 18 2.57 -2.42 -13.17
C ALA A 18 1.93 -1.08 -13.54
N ASP A 19 1.59 -0.90 -14.81
CA ASP A 19 0.87 0.30 -15.27
C ASP A 19 -0.58 0.32 -14.78
N VAL A 20 -1.21 -0.86 -14.68
CA VAL A 20 -2.60 -1.06 -14.30
C VAL A 20 -2.73 -2.26 -13.36
N VAL A 21 -3.58 -2.15 -12.34
CA VAL A 21 -3.93 -3.26 -11.44
C VAL A 21 -5.43 -3.56 -11.56
N PHE A 22 -5.77 -4.83 -11.75
CA PHE A 22 -7.15 -5.32 -11.73
C PHE A 22 -7.41 -6.10 -10.45
N LEU A 23 -8.44 -5.72 -9.70
CA LEU A 23 -8.83 -6.33 -8.43
C LEU A 23 -10.19 -7.03 -8.57
N SER A 24 -10.21 -8.33 -8.30
CA SER A 24 -11.42 -9.16 -8.20
C SER A 24 -11.37 -10.04 -6.95
N PRO A 25 -11.41 -9.45 -5.73
CA PRO A 25 -11.40 -10.22 -4.50
C PRO A 25 -12.68 -11.03 -4.33
N PRO A 26 -12.68 -12.06 -3.46
CA PRO A 26 -13.89 -12.78 -3.09
C PRO A 26 -14.85 -11.86 -2.31
N TRP A 27 -16.14 -11.86 -2.66
CA TRP A 27 -17.14 -11.01 -2.00
C TRP A 27 -17.98 -11.74 -0.95
N GLY A 28 -17.58 -12.96 -0.57
CA GLY A 28 -18.32 -13.77 0.40
C GLY A 28 -19.53 -14.52 -0.18
N GLY A 29 -19.58 -14.75 -1.50
CA GLY A 29 -20.60 -15.57 -2.14
C GLY A 29 -21.94 -14.86 -2.39
N PRO A 30 -22.97 -15.54 -2.93
CA PRO A 30 -24.28 -14.94 -3.25
C PRO A 30 -24.95 -14.20 -2.08
N GLU A 31 -24.56 -14.51 -0.85
CA GLU A 31 -25.04 -13.91 0.39
C GLU A 31 -24.86 -12.38 0.42
N TYR A 32 -23.94 -11.81 -0.37
CA TYR A 32 -23.81 -10.35 -0.48
C TYR A 32 -25.09 -9.67 -0.98
N LEU A 33 -25.97 -10.40 -1.67
CA LEU A 33 -27.26 -9.91 -2.18
C LEU A 33 -28.30 -9.73 -1.07
N ASN A 34 -28.11 -10.34 0.10
CA ASN A 34 -29.04 -10.23 1.22
C ASN A 34 -29.00 -8.86 1.89
N ALA A 35 -27.90 -8.12 1.72
CA ALA A 35 -27.75 -6.77 2.25
C ALA A 35 -28.21 -5.72 1.24
N GLU A 36 -28.97 -4.72 1.71
CA GLU A 36 -29.38 -3.58 0.88
C GLU A 36 -28.17 -2.82 0.32
N SER A 37 -27.09 -2.72 1.11
CA SER A 37 -25.84 -2.12 0.66
C SER A 37 -24.61 -2.89 1.13
N PHE A 38 -23.72 -3.18 0.17
CA PHE A 38 -22.45 -3.82 0.45
C PHE A 38 -21.43 -2.85 1.05
N ASN A 39 -20.68 -3.32 2.04
CA ASN A 39 -19.58 -2.58 2.65
C ASN A 39 -18.26 -3.26 2.29
N LEU A 40 -17.26 -2.47 1.84
CA LEU A 40 -15.93 -2.99 1.49
C LEU A 40 -15.24 -3.71 2.65
N LYS A 41 -15.61 -3.38 3.90
CA LYS A 41 -15.13 -4.08 5.09
C LYS A 41 -15.61 -5.53 5.18
N ASN A 42 -16.68 -5.89 4.47
CA ASN A 42 -17.22 -7.25 4.44
C ASN A 42 -16.42 -8.16 3.49
N ILE A 43 -15.53 -7.59 2.66
CA ILE A 43 -14.55 -8.37 1.91
C ILE A 43 -13.50 -8.80 2.94
N GLU A 44 -13.60 -10.04 3.41
CA GLU A 44 -12.60 -10.63 4.30
C GLU A 44 -11.49 -11.27 3.47
N LEU A 45 -10.26 -10.82 3.71
CA LEU A 45 -9.05 -11.34 3.08
C LEU A 45 -8.16 -12.02 4.12
N THR A 46 -7.00 -12.50 3.67
CA THR A 46 -5.99 -13.07 4.54
C THR A 46 -5.55 -12.07 5.61
N ASN A 47 -5.22 -12.58 6.81
CA ASN A 47 -4.67 -11.80 7.92
C ASN A 47 -5.56 -10.67 8.45
N GLY A 48 -6.89 -10.77 8.27
CA GLY A 48 -7.84 -9.76 8.74
C GLY A 48 -7.88 -8.49 7.90
N ALA A 49 -7.18 -8.48 6.75
CA ALA A 49 -7.26 -7.41 5.79
C ALA A 49 -8.64 -7.39 5.14
N ASN A 50 -9.00 -6.22 4.62
CA ASN A 50 -10.30 -6.00 4.00
C ASN A 50 -10.18 -5.39 2.60
N GLY A 51 -11.33 -5.26 1.93
CA GLY A 51 -11.39 -4.71 0.57
C GLY A 51 -10.88 -3.27 0.42
N LEU A 52 -10.88 -2.47 1.49
CA LEU A 52 -10.30 -1.13 1.49
C LEU A 52 -8.78 -1.20 1.53
N GLU A 53 -8.21 -2.05 2.37
CA GLU A 53 -6.75 -2.24 2.46
C GLU A 53 -6.16 -2.80 1.17
N LEU A 54 -6.87 -3.74 0.53
CA LEU A 54 -6.48 -4.27 -0.79
C LEU A 54 -6.39 -3.15 -1.84
N PHE A 55 -7.40 -2.28 -1.88
CA PHE A 55 -7.40 -1.15 -2.81
C PHE A 55 -6.27 -0.18 -2.52
N THR A 56 -6.05 0.17 -1.25
CA THR A 56 -4.96 1.06 -0.85
C THR A 56 -3.60 0.52 -1.27
N LYS A 57 -3.34 -0.78 -1.06
CA LYS A 57 -2.09 -1.42 -1.49
C LYS A 57 -1.93 -1.44 -3.01
N ALA A 58 -3.00 -1.73 -3.75
CA ALA A 58 -2.97 -1.65 -5.21
C ALA A 58 -2.71 -0.22 -5.71
N TYR A 59 -3.30 0.78 -5.04
CA TYR A 59 -3.15 2.19 -5.38
C TYR A 59 -1.75 2.74 -5.11
N GLN A 60 -1.00 2.12 -4.19
CA GLN A 60 0.42 2.40 -3.97
C GLN A 60 1.27 1.97 -5.18
N VAL A 61 0.90 0.86 -5.84
CA VAL A 61 1.59 0.38 -7.05
C VAL A 61 1.30 1.29 -8.24
N THR A 62 0.03 1.60 -8.49
CA THR A 62 -0.39 2.47 -9.61
C THR A 62 -1.70 3.19 -9.30
N LYS A 63 -1.89 4.37 -9.88
CA LYS A 63 -3.16 5.11 -9.81
C LYS A 63 -4.26 4.48 -10.68
N ASN A 64 -3.89 3.66 -11.66
CA ASN A 64 -4.82 3.02 -12.58
C ASN A 64 -5.28 1.69 -12.01
N VAL A 65 -6.26 1.74 -11.11
CA VAL A 65 -6.83 0.53 -10.49
C VAL A 65 -8.25 0.31 -11.00
N VAL A 66 -8.50 -0.89 -11.53
CA VAL A 66 -9.83 -1.37 -11.88
C VAL A 66 -10.31 -2.29 -10.77
N TYR A 67 -11.38 -1.91 -10.08
CA TYR A 67 -11.92 -2.69 -8.97
C TYR A 67 -13.29 -3.27 -9.34
N TYR A 68 -13.34 -4.59 -9.54
CA TYR A 68 -14.60 -5.31 -9.71
C TYR A 68 -15.31 -5.41 -8.36
N LEU A 69 -16.51 -4.83 -8.26
CA LEU A 69 -17.26 -4.66 -7.01
C LEU A 69 -18.71 -5.16 -7.11
N PRO A 70 -19.33 -5.56 -5.99
CA PRO A 70 -20.75 -5.91 -5.95
C PRO A 70 -21.66 -4.78 -6.40
N ARG A 71 -22.71 -5.12 -7.15
CA ARG A 71 -23.70 -4.16 -7.71
C ARG A 71 -24.42 -3.30 -6.66
N ASN A 72 -24.47 -3.73 -5.41
CA ASN A 72 -25.15 -3.06 -4.29
C ASN A 72 -24.19 -2.20 -3.45
N ILE A 73 -22.97 -1.89 -3.94
CA ILE A 73 -22.10 -0.92 -3.28
C ILE A 73 -22.62 0.51 -3.47
N LYS A 74 -22.58 1.31 -2.41
CA LYS A 74 -22.97 2.73 -2.45
C LYS A 74 -21.81 3.59 -2.97
N SER A 75 -22.08 4.55 -3.84
CA SER A 75 -21.07 5.46 -4.42
C SER A 75 -20.27 6.24 -3.36
N ASN A 76 -20.88 6.55 -2.22
CA ASN A 76 -20.19 7.19 -1.10
C ASN A 76 -19.03 6.33 -0.57
N GLN A 77 -19.19 5.01 -0.51
CA GLN A 77 -18.11 4.11 -0.07
C GLN A 77 -16.93 4.15 -1.06
N ILE A 78 -17.21 4.20 -2.36
CA ILE A 78 -16.18 4.31 -3.41
C ILE A 78 -15.40 5.62 -3.27
N ARG A 79 -16.10 6.75 -3.05
CA ARG A 79 -15.46 8.05 -2.87
C ARG A 79 -14.59 8.09 -1.61
N THR A 80 -15.11 7.55 -0.51
CA THR A 80 -14.37 7.45 0.75
C THR A 80 -13.14 6.56 0.60
N MET A 81 -13.25 5.43 -0.10
CA MET A 81 -12.13 4.54 -0.41
C MET A 81 -11.03 5.26 -1.19
N LEU A 82 -11.37 5.99 -2.26
CA LEU A 82 -10.40 6.74 -3.05
C LEU A 82 -9.68 7.81 -2.21
N PHE A 83 -10.43 8.57 -1.41
CA PHE A 83 -9.87 9.58 -0.52
C PHE A 83 -8.87 8.99 0.48
N TYR A 84 -9.16 7.82 1.06
CA TYR A 84 -8.21 7.14 1.95
C TYR A 84 -6.95 6.68 1.22
N ALA A 85 -7.08 6.11 0.02
CA ALA A 85 -5.94 5.64 -0.76
C ALA A 85 -4.99 6.79 -1.17
N GLU A 86 -5.55 7.93 -1.58
CA GLU A 86 -4.76 9.15 -1.88
C GLU A 86 -3.98 9.62 -0.66
N LYS A 87 -4.66 9.72 0.49
CA LYS A 87 -4.04 10.14 1.75
C LYS A 87 -2.94 9.19 2.22
N SER A 88 -3.16 7.89 2.11
CA SER A 88 -2.16 6.87 2.49
C SER A 88 -0.88 7.00 1.65
N ARG A 89 -1.01 7.26 0.35
CA ARG A 89 0.13 7.45 -0.54
C ARG A 89 0.92 8.73 -0.20
N GLU A 90 0.24 9.83 0.08
CA GLU A 90 0.90 11.09 0.51
C GLU A 90 1.69 10.93 1.81
N ASN A 91 1.15 10.15 2.76
CA ASN A 91 1.82 9.89 4.03
C ASN A 91 3.11 9.09 3.81
N GLN A 92 3.06 8.05 2.98
CA GLN A 92 4.22 7.22 2.66
C GLN A 92 5.35 8.04 2.01
N GLU A 93 5.02 8.93 1.06
CA GLU A 93 6.01 9.82 0.44
C GLU A 93 6.67 10.79 1.45
N LYS A 94 5.95 11.17 2.52
CA LYS A 94 6.49 12.00 3.60
C LYS A 94 7.37 11.19 4.54
N ASP A 95 6.95 9.98 4.90
CA ASP A 95 7.69 9.08 5.79
C ASP A 95 9.04 8.70 5.15
N GLU A 96 9.06 8.33 3.87
CA GLU A 96 10.31 8.03 3.15
C GLU A 96 11.24 9.26 3.06
N LYS A 97 10.69 10.47 2.88
CA LYS A 97 11.50 11.70 2.88
C LYS A 97 12.07 12.00 4.27
N ARG A 98 11.34 11.68 5.32
CA ARG A 98 11.78 11.85 6.70
C ARG A 98 12.89 10.86 7.02
N GLU A 99 12.74 9.58 6.70
CA GLU A 99 13.75 8.56 6.91
C GLU A 99 15.07 8.89 6.18
N ARG A 100 15.01 9.29 4.91
CA ARG A 100 16.19 9.72 4.14
C ARG A 100 16.92 10.92 4.77
N ARG A 101 16.18 11.84 5.41
CA ARG A 101 16.80 12.97 6.13
C ARG A 101 17.51 12.50 7.39
N GLU A 102 16.85 11.64 8.18
CA GLU A 102 17.42 11.10 9.41
C GLU A 102 18.66 10.22 9.13
N GLU A 103 18.64 9.40 8.07
CA GLU A 103 19.82 8.62 7.64
C GLU A 103 20.97 9.51 7.20
N GLY A 104 20.69 10.55 6.40
CA GLY A 104 21.71 11.50 5.95
C GLY A 104 22.34 12.31 7.09
N GLU A 105 21.60 12.59 8.16
CA GLU A 105 22.15 13.22 9.37
C GLU A 105 23.05 12.26 10.15
N ARG A 106 22.61 11.00 10.36
CA ARG A 106 23.42 9.95 11.02
C ARG A 106 24.72 9.67 10.27
N GLU A 107 24.69 9.67 8.94
CA GLU A 107 25.90 9.46 8.13
C GLU A 107 26.89 10.63 8.23
N LYS A 108 26.38 11.88 8.26
CA LYS A 108 27.23 13.07 8.50
C LYS A 108 27.89 13.03 9.87
N GLU A 109 27.17 12.58 10.89
CA GLU A 109 27.70 12.45 12.24
C GLU A 109 28.76 11.35 12.33
N ARG A 110 28.54 10.18 11.70
CA ARG A 110 29.57 9.13 11.56
C ARG A 110 30.85 9.64 10.90
N LYS A 111 30.73 10.33 9.76
CA LYS A 111 31.89 10.88 9.02
C LYS A 111 32.63 11.94 9.83
N ARG A 112 31.93 12.78 10.58
CA ARG A 112 32.56 13.74 11.50
C ARG A 112 33.33 13.04 12.63
N GLY A 113 32.77 11.95 13.17
CA GLY A 113 33.43 11.12 14.18
C GLY A 113 34.69 10.45 13.65
N GLU A 114 34.64 9.86 12.46
CA GLU A 114 35.78 9.21 11.78
C GLU A 114 36.92 10.21 11.54
N VAL A 115 36.64 11.38 10.95
CA VAL A 115 37.64 12.45 10.73
C VAL A 115 38.27 12.94 12.03
N MET A 116 37.50 13.01 13.12
CA MET A 116 38.04 13.44 14.42
C MET A 116 38.99 12.41 15.03
N CYS A 117 38.76 11.12 14.77
CA CYS A 117 39.60 10.02 15.24
C CYS A 117 40.93 9.97 14.48
N GLU A 118 40.90 10.11 13.15
CA GLU A 118 42.10 10.15 12.30
C GLU A 118 43.07 11.28 12.70
N LEU A 119 42.55 12.46 13.05
CA LEU A 119 43.36 13.59 13.53
C LEU A 119 44.04 13.35 14.89
N GLN A 120 43.58 12.36 15.67
CA GLN A 120 44.20 12.00 16.94
C GLN A 120 45.28 10.94 16.79
N GLU A 121 45.27 10.14 15.71
CA GLU A 121 46.26 9.10 15.44
C GLU A 121 47.53 9.63 14.72
N GLU A 122 47.48 10.82 14.11
CA GLU A 122 48.64 11.48 13.48
C GLU A 122 49.55 12.27 14.47
N LYS A 123 49.37 12.13 15.79
CA LYS A 123 50.21 12.75 16.83
C LYS A 123 51.00 11.73 17.65
#